data_AF-A0A919KVM1-F1
#
_entry.id   AF-A0A919KVM1-F1
#
_cell.length_a   1.000
_cell.length_b   1.000
_cell.length_c   1.000
_cell.angle_alpha   90.00
_cell.angle_beta   90.00
_cell.angle_gamma   90.00
#
_symmetry.space_group_name_H-M   'P 1'
#
loop_
_entity.id
_entity.type
_entity.pdbx_description
1 polymer ?
#
loop_
_entity_poly.entity_id
_entity_poly.type
_entity_poly.pdbx_seq_one_letter_code
_entity_poly.pdbx_strand_id
1 'polypeptide(L)'
;MPWKSRLTWTGHTAGNATTVHEGRTWHLSKHLSPPDEQGRYSPYQRWYLHADDGQGEPLADPTGGALGRNRVNAQHLAELIVTGWEDSRLTRPSDGVQLWRRTGADDDTLVPLDELLAGKHR
;
A
#
# COMPACT_ATOMS: atom_id res chain seq x y z
N MET A 1 18.49 -4.97 8.32
CA MET A 1 17.44 -5.77 9.01
C MET A 1 16.37 -6.09 7.98
N PRO A 2 15.92 -7.35 7.81
CA PRO A 2 14.79 -7.65 6.96
C PRO A 2 13.49 -7.05 7.53
N TRP A 3 12.57 -6.62 6.67
CA TRP A 3 11.24 -6.14 7.09
C TRP A 3 10.55 -7.21 7.93
N LYS A 4 10.04 -6.81 9.10
CA LYS A 4 9.21 -7.67 9.95
C LYS A 4 7.75 -7.25 9.80
N SER A 5 6.94 -8.06 9.14
CA SER A 5 5.49 -7.83 9.03
C SER A 5 4.86 -7.72 10.43
N ARG A 6 4.06 -6.68 10.66
CA ARG A 6 3.20 -6.48 11.85
C ARG A 6 1.78 -6.99 11.59
N LEU A 7 1.43 -7.18 10.32
CA LEU A 7 0.14 -7.70 9.90
C LEU A 7 0.28 -9.15 9.46
N THR A 8 -0.76 -9.93 9.75
CA THR A 8 -0.93 -11.27 9.18
C THR A 8 -1.78 -11.14 7.94
N TRP A 9 -1.18 -11.44 6.79
CA TRP A 9 -1.90 -11.52 5.52
C TRP A 9 -2.40 -12.96 5.32
N THR A 10 -3.67 -13.17 5.03
CA THR A 10 -4.32 -14.47 4.83
C THR A 10 -4.84 -14.59 3.39
N GLY A 11 -5.27 -15.80 2.98
CA GLY A 11 -5.90 -16.01 1.67
C GLY A 11 -4.95 -15.95 0.48
N HIS A 12 -3.75 -16.53 0.60
CA HIS A 12 -2.67 -16.49 -0.39
C HIS A 12 -3.01 -17.23 -1.70
N THR A 13 -3.82 -16.63 -2.56
CA THR A 13 -3.84 -16.99 -3.98
C THR A 13 -2.78 -16.18 -4.72
N ALA A 14 -2.47 -16.53 -5.97
CA ALA A 14 -1.43 -15.84 -6.74
C ALA A 14 -1.70 -14.33 -6.94
N GLY A 15 -2.93 -13.88 -6.74
CA GLY A 15 -3.36 -12.51 -6.98
C GLY A 15 -4.08 -11.81 -5.84
N ASN A 16 -4.46 -12.49 -4.74
CA ASN A 16 -5.18 -11.86 -3.63
C ASN A 16 -4.56 -12.23 -2.28
N ALA A 17 -4.66 -11.31 -1.32
CA ALA A 17 -4.39 -11.53 0.09
C ALA A 17 -5.25 -10.57 0.92
N THR A 18 -5.65 -10.95 2.13
CA THR A 18 -6.44 -10.09 3.02
C THR A 18 -5.75 -9.92 4.37
N THR A 19 -6.04 -8.84 5.09
CA THR A 19 -5.60 -8.66 6.46
C THR A 19 -6.64 -7.88 7.26
N VAL A 20 -6.59 -7.96 8.58
CA VAL A 20 -7.48 -7.21 9.48
C VAL A 20 -6.63 -6.32 10.36
N HIS A 21 -6.96 -5.04 10.42
CA HIS A 21 -6.30 -4.07 11.29
C HIS A 21 -7.35 -3.12 11.88
N GLU A 22 -7.31 -2.92 13.20
CA GLU A 22 -8.25 -2.05 13.93
C GLU A 22 -9.74 -2.33 13.61
N GLY A 23 -10.08 -3.61 13.44
CA GLY A 23 -11.45 -4.04 13.14
C GLY A 23 -11.89 -3.84 11.68
N ARG A 24 -11.00 -3.38 10.79
CA ARG A 24 -11.26 -3.23 9.36
C ARG A 24 -10.52 -4.30 8.56
N THR A 25 -11.22 -4.90 7.61
CA THR A 25 -10.62 -5.81 6.63
C THR A 25 -10.06 -5.01 5.46
N TRP A 26 -8.90 -5.47 4.98
CA TRP A 26 -8.17 -4.90 3.85
C TRP A 26 -7.85 -6.00 2.86
N HIS A 27 -7.97 -5.68 1.58
CA HIS A 27 -7.73 -6.59 0.46
C HIS A 27 -6.56 -6.07 -0.37
N LEU A 28 -5.55 -6.92 -0.57
CA LEU A 28 -4.44 -6.68 -1.46
C LEU A 28 -4.64 -7.54 -2.71
N SER A 29 -5.00 -6.90 -3.81
CA SER A 29 -5.43 -7.56 -5.03
C SER A 29 -4.56 -7.17 -6.22
N LYS A 30 -4.33 -8.13 -7.11
CA LYS A 30 -3.56 -7.96 -8.34
C LYS A 30 -4.49 -7.97 -9.53
N HIS A 31 -4.66 -6.82 -10.17
CA HIS A 31 -5.50 -6.68 -11.35
C HIS A 31 -4.98 -5.59 -12.28
N LEU A 32 -5.63 -5.42 -13.43
CA LEU A 32 -5.31 -4.34 -14.37
C LEU A 32 -5.68 -3.00 -13.74
N SER A 33 -4.92 -1.96 -14.10
CA SER A 33 -5.27 -0.60 -13.72
C SER A 33 -6.66 -0.25 -14.28
N PRO A 34 -7.44 0.58 -13.56
CA PRO A 34 -8.58 1.24 -14.16
C PRO A 34 -8.18 1.91 -15.49
N PRO A 35 -9.10 2.02 -16.46
CA PRO A 35 -8.80 2.69 -17.71
C PRO A 35 -8.42 4.15 -17.45
N ASP A 36 -7.50 4.68 -18.25
CA ASP A 36 -7.19 6.11 -18.22
C ASP A 36 -8.37 6.98 -18.73
N GLU A 37 -8.20 8.30 -18.71
CA GLU A 37 -9.22 9.25 -19.21
C GLU A 37 -9.60 9.04 -20.68
N GLN A 38 -8.80 8.28 -21.45
CA GLN A 38 -9.07 7.92 -22.83
C GLN A 38 -9.62 6.49 -22.98
N GLY A 39 -9.98 5.83 -21.87
CA GLY A 39 -10.54 4.48 -21.86
C GLY A 39 -9.50 3.37 -22.05
N ARG A 40 -8.20 3.67 -22.00
CA ARG A 40 -7.15 2.68 -22.27
C ARG A 40 -6.73 1.97 -21.00
N TYR A 41 -6.70 0.65 -21.08
CA TYR A 41 -6.19 -0.19 -20.01
C TYR A 41 -4.66 -0.35 -20.14
N SER A 42 -3.96 -0.22 -19.02
CA SER A 42 -2.59 -0.75 -18.94
C SER A 42 -2.67 -2.28 -19.06
N PRO A 43 -1.93 -2.91 -19.99
CA PRO A 43 -1.92 -4.37 -20.13
C PRO A 43 -1.23 -5.07 -18.96
N TYR A 44 -0.54 -4.31 -18.11
CA TYR A 44 0.19 -4.84 -16.97
C TYR A 44 -0.67 -4.79 -15.71
N GLN A 45 -0.87 -5.96 -15.11
CA GLN A 45 -1.45 -6.06 -13.77
C GLN A 45 -0.50 -5.48 -12.72
N ARG A 46 -1.07 -4.81 -11.73
CA ARG A 46 -0.36 -4.24 -10.58
C ARG A 46 -1.10 -4.61 -9.31
N TRP A 47 -0.42 -4.46 -8.18
CA TRP A 47 -1.02 -4.65 -6.87
C TRP A 47 -1.71 -3.36 -6.40
N TYR A 48 -2.88 -3.53 -5.80
CA TYR A 48 -3.73 -2.48 -5.28
C TYR A 48 -4.22 -2.88 -3.90
N LEU A 49 -4.29 -1.90 -2.99
CA LEU A 49 -4.92 -2.06 -1.69
C LEU A 49 -6.37 -1.56 -1.81
N HIS A 50 -7.31 -2.31 -1.27
CA HIS A 50 -8.72 -1.97 -1.19
C HIS A 50 -9.17 -2.11 0.27
N ALA A 51 -10.02 -1.20 0.71
CA ALA A 51 -10.79 -1.44 1.92
C ALA A 51 -11.93 -2.42 1.62
N ASP A 52 -12.37 -3.14 2.63
CA ASP A 52 -13.55 -4.00 2.57
C ASP A 52 -14.85 -3.16 2.51
N ASP A 53 -15.85 -3.68 1.80
CA ASP A 53 -17.17 -3.06 1.64
C ASP A 53 -18.13 -3.31 2.81
N GLY A 54 -17.69 -4.08 3.82
CA GLY A 54 -18.49 -4.50 4.97
C GLY A 54 -19.26 -5.81 4.77
N GLN A 55 -19.19 -6.40 3.57
CA GLN A 55 -19.77 -7.70 3.22
C GLN A 55 -18.69 -8.76 2.95
N GLY A 56 -17.41 -8.42 3.10
CA GLY A 56 -16.28 -9.32 2.86
C GLY A 56 -15.67 -9.20 1.47
N GLU A 57 -16.12 -8.24 0.66
CA GLU A 57 -15.61 -7.99 -0.69
C GLU A 57 -14.81 -6.68 -0.74
N PRO A 58 -13.82 -6.56 -1.64
CA PRO A 58 -13.09 -5.32 -1.81
C PRO A 58 -13.97 -4.24 -2.45
N LEU A 59 -13.88 -3.01 -1.94
CA LEU A 59 -14.42 -1.84 -2.65
C LEU A 59 -13.82 -1.73 -4.06
N ALA A 60 -14.63 -1.31 -5.03
CA ALA A 60 -14.19 -1.21 -6.42
C ALA A 60 -13.01 -0.23 -6.61
N ASP A 61 -13.04 0.88 -5.88
CA ASP A 61 -11.98 1.89 -5.91
C ASP A 61 -10.86 1.51 -4.93
N PRO A 62 -9.59 1.50 -5.38
CA PRO A 62 -8.47 1.22 -4.51
C PRO A 62 -8.21 2.37 -3.54
N THR A 63 -7.67 2.03 -2.38
CA THR A 63 -7.08 2.96 -1.41
C THR A 63 -5.75 3.48 -1.96
N GLY A 64 -5.83 4.42 -2.90
CA GLY A 64 -4.70 5.09 -3.51
C GLY A 64 -4.21 4.46 -4.82
N GLY A 65 -2.96 4.77 -5.17
CA GLY A 65 -2.34 4.32 -6.43
C GLY A 65 -1.87 2.87 -6.41
N ALA A 66 -1.37 2.42 -7.56
CA ALA A 66 -0.78 1.09 -7.68
C ALA A 66 0.49 0.95 -6.81
N LEU A 67 0.56 -0.12 -6.01
CA LEU A 67 1.70 -0.45 -5.13
C LEU A 67 2.86 -1.16 -5.87
N GLY A 68 2.78 -1.22 -7.20
CA GLY A 68 3.80 -1.81 -8.06
C GLY A 68 3.48 -3.24 -8.50
N ARG A 69 4.51 -3.94 -9.02
CA ARG A 69 4.36 -5.28 -9.64
C ARG A 69 4.85 -6.42 -8.73
N ASN A 70 5.76 -6.12 -7.82
CA ASN A 70 6.34 -7.10 -6.91
C ASN A 70 5.43 -7.26 -5.69
N ARG A 71 5.03 -8.49 -5.39
CA ARG A 71 4.10 -8.80 -4.28
C ARG A 71 4.66 -8.42 -2.91
N VAL A 72 5.93 -8.73 -2.64
CA VAL A 72 6.55 -8.47 -1.34
C VAL A 72 6.62 -6.97 -1.07
N ASN A 73 7.07 -6.20 -2.06
CA ASN A 73 7.09 -4.74 -1.94
C ASN A 73 5.69 -4.16 -1.77
N ALA A 74 4.72 -4.63 -2.56
CA ALA A 74 3.33 -4.19 -2.44
C ALA A 74 2.75 -4.50 -1.06
N GLN A 75 3.07 -5.65 -0.47
CA GLN A 75 2.64 -6.01 0.87
C GLN A 75 3.25 -5.09 1.94
N HIS A 76 4.53 -4.73 1.83
CA HIS A 76 5.15 -3.78 2.77
C HIS A 76 4.53 -2.38 2.65
N LEU A 77 4.28 -1.91 1.43
CA LEU A 77 3.63 -0.61 1.19
C LEU A 77 2.18 -0.62 1.69
N ALA A 78 1.43 -1.69 1.43
CA ALA A 78 0.08 -1.85 1.94
C ALA A 78 0.06 -1.82 3.47
N GLU A 79 1.01 -2.51 4.12
CA GLU A 79 1.14 -2.50 5.57
C GLU A 79 1.43 -1.09 6.12
N LEU A 80 2.28 -0.30 5.45
CA LEU A 80 2.50 1.11 5.82
C LEU A 80 1.18 1.90 5.76
N ILE A 81 0.42 1.77 4.68
CA ILE A 81 -0.87 2.46 4.51
C ILE A 81 -1.87 2.04 5.59
N VAL A 82 -2.04 0.73 5.79
CA VAL A 82 -2.96 0.16 6.78
C VAL A 82 -2.61 0.62 8.19
N THR A 83 -1.31 0.78 8.50
CA THR A 83 -0.83 1.19 9.83
C THR A 83 -0.66 2.71 9.99
N GLY A 84 -1.26 3.50 9.08
CA GLY A 84 -1.35 4.95 9.22
C GLY A 84 -0.15 5.71 8.67
N TRP A 85 0.41 5.28 7.54
CA TRP A 85 1.34 6.08 6.74
C TRP A 85 0.75 6.42 5.38
N GLU A 86 1.14 7.56 4.83
CA GLU A 86 0.73 7.96 3.49
C GLU A 86 1.90 8.52 2.67
N ASP A 87 1.81 8.32 1.36
CA ASP A 87 2.76 8.87 0.41
C ASP A 87 2.57 10.40 0.31
N SER A 88 3.63 11.15 0.64
CA SER A 88 3.61 12.62 0.59
C SER A 88 3.68 13.21 -0.83
N ARG A 89 3.92 12.36 -1.85
CA ARG A 89 4.25 12.74 -3.24
C ARG A 89 5.54 13.55 -3.39
N LEU A 90 6.33 13.66 -2.32
CA LEU A 90 7.64 14.31 -2.31
C LEU A 90 8.75 13.26 -2.32
N THR A 91 9.90 13.64 -2.84
CA THR A 91 11.10 12.79 -2.85
C THR A 91 12.23 13.49 -2.11
N ARG A 92 13.10 12.69 -1.48
CA ARG A 92 14.30 13.18 -0.81
C ARG A 92 15.27 13.73 -1.87
N PRO A 93 15.71 15.01 -1.78
CA PRO A 93 16.51 15.61 -2.85
C PRO A 93 17.84 14.92 -3.15
N SER A 94 18.43 14.24 -2.17
CA SER A 94 19.76 13.62 -2.30
C SER A 94 19.79 12.39 -3.21
N ASP A 95 18.72 11.58 -3.20
CA ASP A 95 18.70 10.26 -3.84
C ASP A 95 17.34 9.88 -4.45
N GLY A 96 16.36 10.78 -4.39
CA GLY A 96 15.04 10.59 -4.99
C GLY A 96 14.15 9.59 -4.26
N VAL A 97 14.52 9.13 -3.05
CA VAL A 97 13.70 8.20 -2.28
C VAL A 97 12.37 8.86 -1.91
N GLN A 98 11.27 8.13 -2.10
CA GLN A 98 9.92 8.61 -1.77
C GLN A 98 9.82 8.95 -0.28
N LEU A 99 9.21 10.09 0.04
CA LEU A 99 8.95 10.53 1.40
C LEU A 99 7.50 10.21 1.78
N TRP A 100 7.32 9.76 3.01
CA TRP A 100 6.06 9.34 3.59
C TRP A 100 5.82 10.11 4.88
N ARG A 101 4.57 10.24 5.29
CA ARG A 101 4.21 10.88 6.55
C ARG A 101 3.18 10.06 7.28
N ARG A 102 3.05 10.29 8.59
CA ARG A 102 2.06 9.59 9.41
C ARG A 102 0.68 10.21 9.19
N THR A 103 -0.31 9.36 8.93
CA THR A 103 -1.69 9.80 8.70
C THR A 103 -2.27 10.37 9.98
N GLY A 104 -2.78 11.60 9.92
CA GLY A 104 -3.46 12.25 11.05
C GLY A 104 -2.55 12.64 12.22
N ALA A 105 -1.23 12.66 12.03
CA ALA A 105 -0.32 13.24 13.02
C ALA A 105 -0.32 14.78 12.90
N ASP A 106 -0.18 15.45 14.04
CA ASP A 106 -0.09 16.92 14.10
C ASP A 106 1.26 17.43 13.58
N ASP A 107 2.23 16.55 13.34
CA ASP A 107 3.54 16.87 12.78
C ASP A 107 3.64 16.48 11.30
N ASP A 108 4.08 17.43 10.47
CA ASP A 108 4.38 17.20 9.04
C ASP A 108 5.72 16.48 8.84
N THR A 109 6.08 15.56 9.74
CA THR A 109 7.35 14.85 9.70
C THR A 109 7.39 13.92 8.48
N LEU A 110 8.32 14.20 7.58
CA LEU A 110 8.57 13.40 6.38
C LEU A 110 9.66 12.35 6.66
N VAL A 111 9.30 11.09 6.44
CA VAL A 111 10.17 9.93 6.65
C VAL A 111 10.48 9.25 5.31
N PRO A 112 11.76 9.00 4.99
CA PRO A 112 12.14 8.24 3.81
C PRO A 112 11.60 6.81 3.79
N LEU A 113 11.11 6.36 2.64
CA LEU A 113 10.54 5.02 2.46
C LEU A 113 11.54 3.90 2.79
N ASP A 114 12.81 4.05 2.42
CA ASP A 114 13.85 3.08 2.73
C ASP A 114 14.06 2.91 4.25
N GLU A 115 13.93 3.99 5.02
CA GLU A 115 13.99 3.96 6.49
C GLU A 115 12.75 3.32 7.11
N LEU A 116 11.56 3.58 6.56
CA LEU A 116 10.34 2.90 6.96
C LEU A 116 10.46 1.39 6.72
N LEU A 117 10.88 1.00 5.51
CA LEU A 117 11.09 -0.39 5.11
C LEU A 117 12.23 -1.07 5.89
N ALA A 118 13.19 -0.30 6.43
CA ALA A 118 14.19 -0.80 7.36
C ALA A 118 13.66 -0.94 8.81
N GLY A 119 12.48 -0.39 9.09
CA GLY A 119 11.81 -0.45 10.39
C GLY A 119 12.31 0.56 11.43
N LYS A 120 12.90 1.68 10.99
CA LYS A 120 13.51 2.69 11.89
C LYS A 120 12.50 3.60 12.60
N HIS A 121 11.28 3.72 12.09
CA HIS A 121 10.25 4.66 12.57
C HIS A 121 8.96 3.94 12.96
N ARG A 122 9.10 2.77 13.58
CA ARG A 122 8.00 1.85 13.93
C ARG A 122 7.37 2.12 15.28
#